data_AF-A0A3D2F867-F1
#
_entry.id   AF-A0A3D2F867-F1
#
_cell.length_a   1.000
_cell.length_b   1.000
_cell.length_c   1.000
_cell.angle_alpha   90.00
_cell.angle_beta   90.00
_cell.angle_gamma   90.00
#
_symmetry.space_group_name_H-M   'P 1'
#
loop_
_entity.id
_entity.type
_entity.pdbx_description
1 polymer ?
#
loop_
_entity_poly.entity_id
_entity_poly.type
_entity_poly.pdbx_seq_one_letter_code
_entity_poly.pdbx_strand_id
1 'polypeptide(L)' 'MASACRAAGRKEASRARCGCVQAVANRSLSSSEQQRGVPFFSNPQRTQDVRQSDTASNERFWKKWKAFGTQAGRMCT' A
#
# COMPACT_ATOMS: atom_id res chain seq x y z
N MET A 1 -6.63 2.79 -4.82
CA MET A 1 -5.20 2.49 -5.07
C MET A 1 -4.92 1.53 -6.23
N ALA A 2 -5.86 0.72 -6.72
CA ALA A 2 -5.64 -0.23 -7.83
C ALA A 2 -5.00 0.41 -9.08
N SER A 3 -5.41 1.62 -9.44
CA SER A 3 -4.82 2.39 -10.55
C SER A 3 -3.33 2.66 -10.34
N ALA A 4 -2.95 3.12 -9.14
CA ALA A 4 -1.57 3.40 -8.76
C ALA A 4 -0.70 2.13 -8.74
N CYS A 5 -1.24 1.01 -8.26
CA CYS A 5 -0.59 -0.30 -8.32
C CYS A 5 -0.22 -0.69 -9.75
N ARG A 6 -1.14 -0.52 -10.70
CA ARG A 6 -0.88 -0.80 -12.13
C ARG A 6 0.08 0.21 -12.75
N ALA A 7 -0.09 1.50 -12.43
CA ALA A 7 0.74 2.57 -12.96
C ALA A 7 2.21 2.47 -12.51
N ALA A 8 2.48 1.84 -11.36
CA ALA A 8 3.85 1.56 -10.91
C ALA A 8 4.63 0.63 -11.85
N GLY A 9 3.97 -0.03 -12.81
CA GLY A 9 4.64 -0.72 -13.92
C GLY A 9 5.52 -1.91 -13.51
N ARG A 10 5.40 -2.42 -12.28
CA ARG A 10 6.13 -3.62 -11.87
C ARG A 10 5.64 -4.81 -12.69
N LYS A 11 6.53 -5.76 -12.99
CA LYS A 11 6.23 -6.96 -13.81
C LYS A 11 4.94 -7.69 -13.39
N GLU A 12 4.63 -7.67 -12.10
CA GLU A 12 3.50 -8.37 -11.50
C GLU A 12 2.23 -7.48 -11.35
N ALA A 13 2.22 -6.24 -11.84
CA ALA A 13 1.13 -5.29 -11.65
C ALA A 13 -0.06 -5.54 -12.61
N SER A 14 -0.53 -6.78 -12.67
CA SER A 14 -1.69 -7.19 -13.48
C SER A 14 -3.00 -6.60 -12.95
N ARG A 15 -4.03 -6.53 -13.80
CA ARG A 15 -5.35 -6.05 -13.37
C ARG A 15 -5.95 -6.94 -12.28
N ALA A 16 -5.79 -8.26 -12.39
CA ALA A 16 -6.26 -9.22 -11.39
C ALA A 16 -5.55 -9.01 -10.04
N ARG A 17 -4.21 -8.94 -10.05
CA ARG A 17 -3.43 -8.76 -8.82
C ARG A 17 -3.71 -7.42 -8.16
N CYS A 18 -3.68 -6.32 -8.91
CA CYS A 18 -3.97 -5.00 -8.35
C CYS A 18 -5.43 -4.87 -7.87
N GLY A 19 -6.37 -5.63 -8.44
CA GLY A 19 -7.73 -5.78 -7.92
C GLY A 19 -7.77 -6.50 -6.58
N CYS A 20 -7.06 -7.62 -6.45
CA CYS A 20 -6.89 -8.33 -5.17
C CYS A 20 -6.24 -7.43 -4.11
N VAL A 21 -5.16 -6.71 -4.45
CA VAL A 21 -4.49 -5.77 -3.54
C VAL A 21 -5.47 -4.69 -3.06
N GLN A 22 -6.31 -4.16 -3.95
CA GLN A 22 -7.35 -3.21 -3.58
C GLN A 22 -8.42 -3.81 -2.66
N ALA A 23 -8.83 -5.06 -2.88
CA ALA A 23 -9.78 -5.76 -2.03
C ALA A 23 -9.22 -5.99 -0.61
N VAL A 24 -7.93 -6.38 -0.51
CA VAL A 24 -7.24 -6.48 0.78
C VAL A 24 -7.15 -5.10 1.44
N ALA A 25 -6.78 -4.06 0.69
CA ALA A 25 -6.71 -2.70 1.22
C ALA A 25 -8.06 -2.20 1.78
N ASN A 26 -9.18 -2.52 1.13
CA ASN A 26 -10.52 -2.16 1.62
C ASN A 26 -10.86 -2.80 2.97
N ARG A 27 -10.25 -3.95 3.30
CA ARG A 27 -10.45 -4.64 4.58
C ARG A 27 -9.46 -4.20 5.65
N SER A 28 -8.27 -3.76 5.25
CA SER A 28 -7.16 -3.47 6.17
C SER A 28 -6.92 -1.98 6.44
N LEU A 29 -7.39 -1.08 5.55
CA LEU A 29 -7.06 0.35 5.57
C LEU A 29 -8.32 1.21 5.38
N SER A 30 -8.39 2.33 6.09
CA SER A 30 -9.42 3.35 5.86
C SER A 30 -9.22 4.06 4.51
N SER A 31 -10.24 4.72 3.99
CA SER A 31 -10.13 5.51 2.75
C SER A 31 -9.01 6.55 2.79
N SER A 32 -8.79 7.21 3.94
CA SER A 32 -7.71 8.18 4.12
C SER A 32 -6.33 7.53 4.14
N GLU A 33 -6.21 6.35 4.76
CA GLU A 33 -4.97 5.56 4.75
C GLU A 33 -4.66 5.04 3.35
N GLN A 34 -5.67 4.62 2.59
CA GLN A 34 -5.51 4.23 1.20
C GLN A 34 -5.03 5.39 0.32
N GLN A 35 -5.64 6.58 0.46
CA GLN A 35 -5.21 7.77 -0.27
C GLN A 35 -3.77 8.17 0.09
N ARG A 36 -3.42 8.13 1.37
CA ARG A 36 -2.06 8.40 1.86
C ARG A 36 -1.02 7.44 1.28
N GLY A 37 -1.38 6.19 1.05
CA GLY A 37 -0.50 5.16 0.50
C GLY A 37 -0.39 5.15 -1.03
N VAL A 38 -1.29 5.83 -1.77
CA VAL A 38 -1.24 5.88 -3.25
C VAL A 38 0.13 6.35 -3.78
N PRO A 39 0.76 7.42 -3.24
CA PRO A 39 2.07 7.88 -3.69
C PRO A 39 3.21 6.86 -3.47
N PHE A 40 3.04 5.87 -2.60
CA PHE A 40 4.11 4.91 -2.28
C PHE A 40 4.38 3.95 -3.43
N PHE A 41 3.39 3.75 -4.31
CA PHE A 41 3.52 2.89 -5.48
C PHE A 41 4.50 3.45 -6.52
N SER A 42 4.54 4.78 -6.69
CA SER A 42 5.43 5.46 -7.66
C SER A 42 6.67 6.09 -7.01
N ASN A 43 6.65 6.35 -5.69
CA ASN A 43 7.75 6.96 -4.97
C ASN A 43 8.13 6.16 -3.72
N PRO A 44 9.12 5.25 -3.82
CA PRO A 44 9.63 4.49 -2.69
C PRO A 44 10.16 5.35 -1.54
N GLN A 45 10.70 6.55 -1.81
CA GLN A 45 11.24 7.45 -0.78
C GLN A 45 10.16 7.84 0.24
N ARG A 46 8.91 8.09 -0.20
CA ARG A 46 7.81 8.40 0.73
C ARG A 46 7.53 7.29 1.74
N THR A 47 7.79 6.05 1.34
CA THR A 47 7.68 4.90 2.25
C THR A 47 8.80 4.93 3.28
N GLN A 48 10.02 5.28 2.84
CA GLN A 48 11.18 5.41 3.72
C GLN A 48 11.00 6.55 4.73
N ASP A 49 10.50 7.71 4.30
CA ASP A 49 10.23 8.87 5.18
C ASP A 49 9.22 8.52 6.28
N VAL A 50 8.14 7.82 5.91
CA VAL A 50 7.13 7.38 6.89
C VAL A 50 7.67 6.31 7.82
N ARG A 51 8.52 5.40 7.33
CA ARG A 51 9.15 4.36 8.14
C ARG A 51 10.15 4.95 9.16
N GLN A 52 10.84 6.04 8.81
CA GLN A 52 11.87 6.68 9.64
C GLN A 52 11.33 7.81 10.52
N SER A 53 10.05 8.17 10.39
CA SER A 53 9.46 9.25 11.16
C SER A 53 9.10 8.81 12.58
N ASP A 54 9.44 9.65 13.55
CA ASP A 54 9.13 9.45 14.98
C ASP A 54 7.75 10.01 15.40
N THR A 55 6.85 10.24 14.45
CA THR A 55 5.51 10.75 14.77
C THR A 55 4.51 9.61 14.96
N ALA A 56 3.71 9.69 16.03
CA ALA A 56 2.73 8.65 16.36
C ALA A 56 1.73 8.35 15.23
N SER A 57 1.36 9.37 14.43
CA SER A 57 0.50 9.19 13.25
C SER A 57 1.17 8.35 12.17
N ASN A 58 2.46 8.59 11.90
CA ASN A 58 3.23 7.85 10.91
C ASN A 58 3.47 6.42 11.36
N GLU A 59 3.80 6.21 12.64
CA GLU A 59 3.96 4.87 13.20
C GLU A 59 2.69 4.03 13.12
N ARG A 60 1.53 4.59 13.47
CA ARG A 60 0.23 3.90 13.40
C ARG A 60 -0.09 3.51 11.96
N PHE A 61 0.07 4.45 11.04
CA PHE A 61 -0.12 4.19 9.62
C PHE A 61 0.86 3.12 9.11
N TRP A 62 2.14 3.21 9.46
CA TRP A 62 3.18 2.26 9.04
C TRP A 62 2.90 0.84 9.53
N LYS A 63 2.45 0.67 10.77
CA LYS A 63 2.04 -0.63 11.32
C LYS A 63 0.93 -1.27 10.48
N LYS A 64 -0.13 -0.51 10.16
CA LYS A 64 -1.22 -0.98 9.31
C LYS A 64 -0.79 -1.25 7.88
N TRP A 65 0.02 -0.36 7.29
CA TRP A 65 0.55 -0.52 5.94
C TRP A 65 1.38 -1.80 5.78
N LYS A 66 2.25 -2.11 6.75
CA LYS A 66 3.02 -3.36 6.78
C LYS A 66 2.12 -4.60 6.88
N ALA A 67 1.10 -4.56 7.75
CA ALA A 67 0.17 -5.67 7.90
C ALA A 67 -0.62 -5.93 6.60
N PHE A 68 -1.15 -4.85 5.99
CA PHE A 68 -1.76 -4.86 4.67
C PHE A 68 -0.83 -5.47 3.61
N GLY A 69 0.39 -4.97 3.49
CA GLY A 69 1.34 -5.43 2.47
C GLY A 69 1.70 -6.91 2.62
N THR A 70 1.86 -7.37 3.86
CA THR A 70 2.11 -8.79 4.16
C THR A 70 0.91 -9.66 3.76
N GLN A 71 -0.30 -9.24 4.09
CA GLN A 71 -1.51 -9.96 3.73
C GLN A 71 -1.73 -10.00 2.21
N ALA A 72 -1.54 -8.87 1.54
CA ALA A 72 -1.64 -8.77 0.09
C ALA A 72 -0.60 -9.66 -0.61
N GLY A 73 0.64 -9.69 -0.13
CA GLY A 73 1.69 -10.56 -0.69
C GLY A 73 1.42 -12.06 -0.53
N ARG A 74 0.66 -12.46 0.49
CA ARG A 74 0.23 -13.86 0.69
C ARG A 74 -0.97 -14.25 -0.16
N MET A 75 -1.87 -13.30 -0.42
CA MET A 75 -3.17 -13.58 -1.04
C MET A 75 -3.22 -13.27 -2.55
N CYS A 76 -2.38 -12.35 -3.03
CA CYS A 76 -2.49 -11.80 -4.37
C CYS A 76 -1.30 -12.22 -5.25
N THR A 77 -1.56 -13.16 -6.16
CA THR A 77 -0.62 -13.65 -7.19
C THR A 77 -0.73 -12.86 -8.48
#